data_AF-A0A7S3FJ26-F1
#
_entry.id   AF-A0A7S3FJ26-F1
#
_cell.length_a   1.000
_cell.length_b   1.000
_cell.length_c   1.000
_cell.angle_alpha   90.00
_cell.angle_beta   90.00
_cell.angle_gamma   90.00
#
_symmetry.space_group_name_H-M   'P 1'
#
loop_
_entity.id
_entity.type
_entity.pdbx_description
1 polymer ?
#
loop_
_entity_poly.entity_id
_entity_poly.type
_entity_poly.pdbx_seq_one_letter_code
_entity_poly.pdbx_strand_id
1 'polypeptide(L)'
;KIVQESPKGLRANLTRSYLMDPISDPAFFGSCTKETEWRRLLFGLCFMHAFVQERCSFGPLGWNIPYAFSESDLRISVRQLAMFLDEYPEEVPFPALRYLTAECNYGGRVTDDHDRRTLNTILNGIYCPAFLEDGHAFSESGDFAVPEHGPYDHYLEYIKKLPIEAPPEVYGFHNNAAIVREINSAEQLFDSLLTAGGGGGGAGGAGRDELVF
;
A
#
# COMPACT_ATOMS: atom_id res chain seq x y z
N LYS A 1 20.02 -13.21 7.66
CA LYS A 1 19.08 -12.05 7.62
C LYS A 1 18.38 -12.10 6.27
N ILE A 2 17.15 -12.60 6.22
CA ILE A 2 16.37 -12.62 4.97
C ILE A 2 15.74 -11.23 4.87
N VAL A 3 16.19 -10.42 3.91
CA VAL A 3 15.55 -9.16 3.55
C VAL A 3 14.46 -9.54 2.56
N GLN A 4 13.21 -9.60 3.01
CA GLN A 4 12.08 -9.83 2.13
C GLN A 4 11.52 -8.46 1.75
N GLU A 5 11.96 -7.92 0.62
CA GLU A 5 11.38 -6.70 0.05
C GLU A 5 9.93 -6.97 -0.34
N SER A 6 9.05 -5.97 -0.14
CA SER A 6 7.68 -6.07 -0.63
C SER A 6 7.67 -6.11 -2.16
N PRO A 7 6.72 -6.83 -2.77
CA PRO A 7 6.53 -6.80 -4.22
C PRO A 7 6.39 -5.35 -4.72
N LYS A 8 6.81 -5.09 -5.96
CA LYS A 8 6.63 -3.80 -6.61
C LYS A 8 5.36 -3.80 -7.45
N GLY A 9 4.54 -2.77 -7.32
CA GLY A 9 3.29 -2.56 -8.03
C GLY A 9 2.05 -3.03 -7.27
N LEU A 10 0.92 -2.34 -7.48
CA LEU A 10 -0.37 -2.65 -6.84
C LEU A 10 -0.78 -4.11 -7.06
N ARG A 11 -0.68 -4.61 -8.29
CA ARG A 11 -1.07 -5.99 -8.62
C ARG A 11 -0.28 -7.02 -7.82
N ALA A 12 1.03 -6.83 -7.70
CA ALA A 12 1.89 -7.78 -7.02
C ALA A 12 1.65 -7.77 -5.50
N ASN A 13 1.47 -6.59 -4.92
CA ASN A 13 1.10 -6.45 -3.51
C ASN A 13 -0.29 -7.04 -3.21
N LEU A 14 -1.30 -6.76 -4.03
CA LEU A 14 -2.63 -7.36 -3.92
C LEU A 14 -2.60 -8.89 -4.00
N THR A 15 -1.86 -9.42 -4.98
CA THR A 15 -1.67 -10.87 -5.13
C THR A 15 -1.07 -11.46 -3.86
N ARG A 16 -0.04 -10.82 -3.30
CA ARG A 16 0.56 -11.26 -2.03
C ARG A 16 -0.46 -11.22 -0.90
N SER A 17 -1.20 -10.13 -0.72
CA SER A 17 -2.20 -10.01 0.35
C SER A 17 -3.21 -11.15 0.31
N TYR A 18 -3.74 -11.48 -0.86
CA TYR A 18 -4.73 -12.56 -1.01
C TYR A 18 -4.15 -13.96 -0.76
N LEU A 19 -2.88 -14.19 -1.12
CA LEU A 19 -2.21 -15.48 -0.92
C LEU A 19 -1.73 -15.74 0.52
N MET A 20 -1.92 -14.79 1.44
CA MET A 20 -1.46 -14.91 2.82
C MET A 20 -2.59 -15.19 3.80
N ASP A 21 -2.23 -15.81 4.92
CA ASP A 21 -3.12 -15.96 6.06
C ASP A 21 -3.54 -14.61 6.69
N PRO A 22 -4.82 -14.47 7.10
CA PRO A 22 -5.87 -15.49 7.03
C PRO A 22 -6.68 -15.47 5.73
N ILE A 23 -6.37 -14.59 4.77
CA ILE A 23 -7.21 -14.36 3.57
C ILE A 23 -7.28 -15.61 2.68
N SER A 24 -6.17 -16.31 2.53
CA SER A 24 -6.08 -17.53 1.73
C SER A 24 -6.77 -18.75 2.35
N ASP A 25 -7.14 -18.69 3.64
CA ASP A 25 -7.87 -19.78 4.31
C ASP A 25 -9.35 -19.73 3.91
N PRO A 26 -9.88 -20.76 3.22
CA PRO A 26 -11.29 -20.80 2.82
C PRO A 26 -12.26 -20.68 3.99
N ALA A 27 -11.89 -21.20 5.17
CA ALA A 27 -12.75 -21.12 6.35
C ALA A 27 -12.88 -19.67 6.84
N PHE A 28 -11.79 -18.91 6.82
CA PHE A 28 -11.81 -17.49 7.17
C PHE A 28 -12.44 -16.63 6.07
N PHE A 29 -12.11 -16.87 4.80
CA PHE A 29 -12.68 -16.10 3.69
C PHE A 29 -14.22 -16.20 3.63
N GLY A 30 -14.76 -17.36 4.00
CA GLY A 30 -16.20 -17.63 4.10
C GLY A 30 -16.79 -17.48 5.51
N SER A 31 -16.09 -16.90 6.49
CA SER A 31 -16.58 -16.92 7.88
C SER A 31 -17.62 -15.84 8.20
N CYS A 32 -17.65 -14.74 7.44
CA CYS A 32 -18.45 -13.56 7.78
C CYS A 32 -19.88 -13.66 7.24
N THR A 33 -20.85 -13.31 8.08
CA THR A 33 -22.29 -13.33 7.77
C THR A 33 -22.70 -12.32 6.70
N LYS A 34 -22.04 -11.16 6.66
CA LYS A 34 -22.22 -10.11 5.64
C LYS A 34 -21.31 -10.33 4.46
N GLU A 35 -21.53 -11.40 3.69
CA GLU A 35 -20.57 -11.84 2.66
C GLU A 35 -20.23 -10.76 1.63
N THR A 36 -21.22 -9.96 1.20
CA THR A 36 -21.01 -8.91 0.19
C THR A 36 -20.13 -7.79 0.75
N GLU A 37 -20.50 -7.23 1.89
CA GLU A 37 -19.78 -6.14 2.55
C GLU A 37 -18.38 -6.60 2.96
N TRP A 38 -18.27 -7.81 3.51
CA TRP A 38 -17.02 -8.44 3.89
C TRP A 38 -16.04 -8.49 2.72
N ARG A 39 -16.42 -9.12 1.61
CA ARG A 39 -15.48 -9.36 0.51
C ARG A 39 -15.13 -8.06 -0.23
N ARG A 40 -16.07 -7.12 -0.33
CA ARG A 40 -15.81 -5.79 -0.92
C ARG A 40 -14.85 -4.98 -0.05
N LEU A 41 -15.12 -4.86 1.25
CA LEU A 41 -14.25 -4.12 2.17
C LEU A 41 -12.91 -4.82 2.36
N LEU A 42 -12.85 -6.15 2.30
CA LEU A 42 -11.60 -6.91 2.30
C LEU A 42 -10.74 -6.54 1.09
N PHE A 43 -11.32 -6.50 -0.12
CA PHE A 43 -10.61 -6.07 -1.31
C PHE A 43 -10.11 -4.63 -1.16
N GLY A 44 -10.98 -3.72 -0.69
CA GLY A 44 -10.61 -2.32 -0.43
C GLY A 44 -9.46 -2.17 0.56
N LEU A 45 -9.47 -2.96 1.64
CA LEU A 45 -8.40 -2.96 2.65
C LEU A 45 -7.08 -3.51 2.10
N CYS A 46 -7.13 -4.56 1.28
CA CYS A 46 -5.94 -5.09 0.59
C CYS A 46 -5.40 -4.08 -0.43
N PHE A 47 -6.29 -3.41 -1.17
CA PHE A 47 -5.93 -2.34 -2.11
C PHE A 47 -5.25 -1.20 -1.36
N MET A 48 -5.83 -0.75 -0.25
CA MET A 48 -5.22 0.28 0.61
C MET A 48 -3.82 -0.11 1.08
N HIS A 49 -3.64 -1.35 1.53
CA HIS A 49 -2.33 -1.83 1.97
C HIS A 49 -1.28 -1.75 0.85
N ALA A 50 -1.62 -2.29 -0.33
CA ALA A 50 -0.78 -2.18 -1.52
C ALA A 50 -0.52 -0.71 -1.89
N PHE A 51 -1.54 0.13 -1.80
CA PHE A 51 -1.50 1.54 -2.14
C PHE A 51 -0.55 2.34 -1.24
N VAL A 52 -0.65 2.17 0.09
CA VAL A 52 0.22 2.91 1.03
C VAL A 52 1.68 2.47 0.92
N GLN A 53 1.93 1.19 0.62
CA GLN A 53 3.27 0.66 0.34
C GLN A 53 3.85 1.26 -0.95
N GLU A 54 3.09 1.26 -2.05
CA GLU A 54 3.54 1.81 -3.33
C GLU A 54 3.74 3.32 -3.28
N ARG A 55 2.92 4.05 -2.51
CA ARG A 55 3.11 5.49 -2.28
C ARG A 55 4.48 5.83 -1.71
N CYS A 56 5.10 4.96 -0.92
CA CYS A 56 6.45 5.18 -0.39
C CYS A 56 7.51 5.35 -1.50
N SER A 57 7.26 4.81 -2.70
CA SER A 57 8.17 4.98 -3.85
C SER A 57 8.20 6.41 -4.40
N PHE A 58 7.23 7.26 -4.06
CA PHE A 58 7.15 8.66 -4.53
C PHE A 58 7.87 9.66 -3.61
N GLY A 59 8.62 9.18 -2.62
CA GLY A 59 9.34 10.03 -1.66
C GLY A 59 8.39 10.99 -0.94
N PRO A 60 8.77 12.26 -0.73
CA PRO A 60 7.95 13.27 -0.03
C PRO A 60 6.58 13.54 -0.67
N LEU A 61 6.38 13.23 -1.96
CA LEU A 61 5.06 13.34 -2.59
C LEU A 61 4.11 12.21 -2.11
N GLY A 62 4.69 11.04 -1.82
CA GLY A 62 4.03 9.90 -1.22
C GLY A 62 3.68 10.13 0.23
N TRP A 63 4.74 10.31 1.02
CA TRP A 63 4.77 10.44 2.47
C TRP A 63 5.93 11.35 2.88
N ASN A 64 5.73 12.22 3.87
CA ASN A 64 6.81 13.04 4.43
C ASN A 64 7.88 12.16 5.10
N ILE A 65 7.46 11.07 5.75
CA ILE A 65 8.35 10.10 6.41
C ILE A 65 8.26 8.74 5.70
N PRO A 66 9.41 8.05 5.45
CA PRO A 66 9.42 6.75 4.78
C PRO A 66 8.96 5.62 5.72
N TYR A 67 7.64 5.47 5.86
CA TYR A 67 7.05 4.43 6.70
C TYR A 67 7.21 3.02 6.10
N ALA A 68 7.45 2.05 6.98
CA ALA A 68 7.46 0.64 6.63
C ALA A 68 6.12 -0.01 7.05
N PHE A 69 5.14 0.02 6.15
CA PHE A 69 3.87 -0.69 6.34
C PHE A 69 4.06 -2.19 6.16
N SER A 70 3.59 -2.96 7.13
CA SER A 70 3.92 -4.37 7.29
C SER A 70 2.70 -5.26 7.19
N GLU A 71 2.94 -6.53 6.87
CA GLU A 71 1.87 -7.53 6.75
C GLU A 71 1.11 -7.76 8.08
N SER A 72 1.72 -7.45 9.23
CA SER A 72 1.01 -7.52 10.51
C SER A 72 -0.09 -6.47 10.60
N ASP A 73 0.13 -5.28 10.03
CA ASP A 73 -0.83 -4.18 10.05
C ASP A 73 -2.06 -4.53 9.19
N LEU A 74 -1.84 -5.15 8.02
CA LEU A 74 -2.92 -5.70 7.21
C LEU A 74 -3.64 -6.84 7.93
N ARG A 75 -2.90 -7.82 8.46
CA ARG A 75 -3.48 -9.03 9.06
C ARG A 75 -4.39 -8.73 10.24
N ILE A 76 -4.00 -7.81 11.13
CA ILE A 76 -4.87 -7.43 12.25
C ILE A 76 -6.11 -6.68 11.76
N SER A 77 -5.96 -5.78 10.77
CA SER A 77 -7.07 -5.01 10.18
C SER A 77 -8.11 -5.92 9.52
N VAL A 78 -7.66 -6.95 8.80
CA VAL A 78 -8.53 -7.96 8.15
C VAL A 78 -9.34 -8.76 9.18
N ARG A 79 -8.70 -9.18 10.28
CA ARG A 79 -9.39 -9.90 11.36
C ARG A 79 -10.41 -9.02 12.08
N GLN A 80 -10.06 -7.77 12.35
CA GLN A 80 -10.97 -6.80 12.97
C GLN A 80 -12.13 -6.46 12.04
N LEU A 81 -11.91 -6.36 10.73
CA LEU A 81 -12.98 -6.16 9.77
C LEU A 81 -14.01 -7.30 9.84
N ALA A 82 -13.57 -8.56 9.80
CA ALA A 82 -14.48 -9.71 9.92
C ALA A 82 -15.24 -9.67 11.26
N MET A 83 -14.51 -9.49 12.37
CA MET A 83 -15.08 -9.43 13.71
C MET A 83 -16.16 -8.35 13.84
N PHE A 84 -15.90 -7.13 13.37
CA PHE A 84 -16.83 -6.02 13.48
C PHE A 84 -18.05 -6.17 12.56
N LEU A 85 -17.90 -6.80 11.39
CA LEU A 85 -19.05 -7.07 10.53
C LEU A 85 -20.01 -8.10 11.15
N ASP A 86 -19.47 -9.10 11.86
CA ASP A 86 -20.30 -10.10 12.56
C ASP A 86 -20.87 -9.58 13.90
N GLU A 87 -20.14 -8.72 14.62
CA GLU A 87 -20.63 -8.12 15.88
C GLU A 87 -21.79 -7.14 15.66
N TYR A 88 -21.80 -6.44 14.51
CA TYR A 88 -22.81 -5.46 14.15
C TYR A 88 -23.61 -5.95 12.93
N PRO A 89 -24.56 -6.89 13.06
CA PRO A 89 -25.25 -7.48 11.91
C PRO A 89 -26.21 -6.52 11.19
N GLU A 90 -26.67 -5.45 11.85
CA GLU A 90 -27.67 -4.52 11.27
C GLU A 90 -27.06 -3.49 10.31
N GLU A 91 -25.83 -3.04 10.57
CA GLU A 91 -25.17 -2.00 9.78
C GLU A 91 -23.64 -2.16 9.75
N VAL A 92 -22.97 -1.56 8.77
CA VAL A 92 -21.50 -1.57 8.73
C VAL A 92 -20.98 -0.43 9.63
N PRO A 93 -20.17 -0.72 10.67
CA PRO A 93 -19.70 0.29 11.62
C PRO A 93 -18.49 1.07 11.04
N PHE A 94 -18.70 1.80 9.95
CA PHE A 94 -17.64 2.54 9.24
C PHE A 94 -16.79 3.45 10.14
N PRO A 95 -17.33 4.23 11.09
CA PRO A 95 -16.50 5.06 11.97
C PRO A 95 -15.53 4.23 12.83
N ALA A 96 -15.96 3.07 13.33
CA ALA A 96 -15.13 2.18 14.13
C ALA A 96 -14.04 1.53 13.27
N LEU A 97 -14.40 1.02 12.10
CA LEU A 97 -13.44 0.42 11.15
C LEU A 97 -12.36 1.42 10.71
N ARG A 98 -12.76 2.67 10.44
CA ARG A 98 -11.81 3.77 10.15
C ARG A 98 -10.89 4.03 11.32
N TYR A 99 -11.42 4.21 12.53
CA TYR A 99 -10.60 4.50 13.71
C TYR A 99 -9.59 3.37 13.97
N LEU A 100 -10.04 2.12 13.97
CA LEU A 100 -9.15 0.97 14.19
C LEU A 100 -8.04 0.89 13.14
N THR A 101 -8.39 1.05 11.86
CA THR A 101 -7.41 0.94 10.79
C THR A 101 -6.46 2.15 10.78
N ALA A 102 -7.00 3.37 10.83
CA ALA A 102 -6.25 4.62 10.71
C ALA A 102 -5.41 4.93 11.94
N GLU A 103 -5.95 4.73 13.14
CA GLU A 103 -5.33 5.20 14.40
C GLU A 103 -4.62 4.06 15.13
N CYS A 104 -5.23 2.87 15.20
CA CYS A 104 -4.67 1.76 15.96
C CYS A 104 -3.68 0.93 15.14
N ASN A 105 -4.03 0.54 13.92
CA ASN A 105 -3.25 -0.43 13.15
C ASN A 105 -2.14 0.23 12.33
N TYR A 106 -2.48 1.26 11.55
CA TYR A 106 -1.50 1.99 10.72
C TYR A 106 -1.00 3.26 11.41
N GLY A 107 -1.85 3.95 12.17
CA GLY A 107 -1.55 5.25 12.80
C GLY A 107 -0.44 5.21 13.83
N GLY A 108 -0.23 4.07 14.51
CA GLY A 108 0.92 3.88 15.39
C GLY A 108 2.27 4.02 14.68
N ARG A 109 2.30 3.88 13.35
CA ARG A 109 3.50 4.12 12.52
C ARG A 109 3.55 5.53 11.96
N VAL A 110 2.40 6.11 11.63
CA VAL A 110 2.30 7.40 10.95
C VAL A 110 2.36 8.54 11.97
N THR A 111 3.54 9.10 12.14
CA THR A 111 3.84 10.11 13.17
C THR A 111 3.68 11.56 12.73
N ASP A 112 3.65 11.84 11.42
CA ASP A 112 3.49 13.21 10.88
C ASP A 112 2.01 13.55 10.68
N ASP A 113 1.60 14.77 11.03
CA ASP A 113 0.18 15.17 11.00
C ASP A 113 -0.39 15.25 9.57
N HIS A 114 0.42 15.65 8.58
CA HIS A 114 -0.01 15.69 7.19
C HIS A 114 -0.10 14.29 6.59
N ASP A 115 0.83 13.41 6.96
CA ASP A 115 0.77 12.00 6.60
C ASP A 115 -0.46 11.32 7.24
N ARG A 116 -0.77 11.61 8.51
CA ARG A 116 -1.99 11.10 9.17
C ARG A 116 -3.26 11.57 8.47
N ARG A 117 -3.30 12.83 8.03
CA ARG A 117 -4.42 13.34 7.21
C ARG A 117 -4.54 12.60 5.88
N THR A 118 -3.42 12.30 5.24
CA THR A 118 -3.37 11.54 3.98
C THR A 118 -3.90 10.12 4.18
N LEU A 119 -3.40 9.40 5.19
CA LEU A 119 -3.88 8.05 5.55
C LEU A 119 -5.39 8.03 5.81
N ASN A 120 -5.88 8.98 6.62
CA ASN A 120 -7.32 9.10 6.91
C ASN A 120 -8.14 9.39 5.65
N THR A 121 -7.63 10.21 4.73
CA THR A 121 -8.31 10.51 3.46
C THR A 121 -8.44 9.26 2.59
N ILE A 122 -7.39 8.46 2.48
CA ILE A 122 -7.40 7.19 1.75
C ILE A 122 -8.44 6.23 2.37
N LEU A 123 -8.44 6.09 3.69
CA LEU A 123 -9.38 5.21 4.39
C LEU A 123 -10.84 5.68 4.30
N ASN A 124 -11.09 6.99 4.24
CA ASN A 124 -12.42 7.54 4.02
C ASN A 124 -13.01 7.16 2.65
N GLY A 125 -12.16 6.95 1.63
CA GLY A 125 -12.61 6.47 0.33
C GLY A 125 -13.11 5.01 0.36
N ILE A 126 -12.60 4.19 1.30
CA ILE A 126 -12.93 2.76 1.39
C ILE A 126 -14.03 2.51 2.41
N TYR A 127 -13.89 3.07 3.61
CA TYR A 127 -14.87 2.89 4.68
C TYR A 127 -15.97 3.94 4.58
N CYS A 128 -16.72 3.89 3.49
CA CYS A 128 -17.91 4.70 3.26
C CYS A 128 -19.02 3.87 2.58
N PRO A 129 -20.30 4.27 2.70
CA PRO A 129 -21.41 3.55 2.08
C PRO A 129 -21.27 3.41 0.56
N ALA A 130 -20.78 4.45 -0.13
CA ALA A 130 -20.60 4.46 -1.58
C ALA A 130 -19.61 3.40 -2.09
N PHE A 131 -18.70 2.91 -1.23
CA PHE A 131 -17.77 1.84 -1.58
C PHE A 131 -18.45 0.47 -1.77
N LEU A 132 -19.62 0.31 -1.16
CA LEU A 132 -20.43 -0.90 -1.27
C LEU A 132 -21.25 -0.95 -2.58
N GLU A 133 -21.32 0.14 -3.34
CA GLU A 133 -22.04 0.23 -4.61
C GLU A 133 -21.26 -0.42 -5.76
N ASP A 134 -21.95 -1.15 -6.64
CA ASP A 134 -21.31 -1.82 -7.78
C ASP A 134 -20.58 -0.85 -8.71
N GLY A 135 -19.42 -1.29 -9.23
CA GLY A 135 -18.60 -0.48 -10.11
C GLY A 135 -17.82 0.65 -9.44
N HIS A 136 -17.75 0.69 -8.11
CA HIS A 136 -16.91 1.67 -7.39
C HIS A 136 -15.45 1.57 -7.85
N ALA A 137 -14.92 2.65 -8.42
CA ALA A 137 -13.56 2.73 -8.93
C ALA A 137 -12.65 3.47 -7.93
N PHE A 138 -11.38 3.05 -7.86
CA PHE A 138 -10.35 3.72 -7.06
C PHE A 138 -9.73 4.93 -7.78
N SER A 139 -9.97 5.06 -9.08
CA SER A 139 -9.45 6.12 -9.94
C SER A 139 -10.44 6.49 -11.05
N GLU A 140 -10.30 7.69 -11.61
CA GLU A 140 -11.17 8.21 -12.67
C GLU A 140 -11.18 7.35 -13.94
N SER A 141 -10.07 6.68 -14.25
CA SER A 141 -9.95 5.75 -15.39
C SER A 141 -10.82 4.49 -15.26
N GLY A 142 -11.16 4.07 -14.04
CA GLY A 142 -11.90 2.82 -13.81
C GLY A 142 -11.07 1.54 -13.97
N ASP A 143 -9.77 1.64 -14.30
CA ASP A 143 -8.88 0.49 -14.47
C ASP A 143 -8.67 -0.31 -13.18
N PHE A 144 -8.78 0.37 -12.05
CA PHE A 144 -8.77 -0.22 -10.72
C PHE A 144 -10.15 0.02 -10.09
N ALA A 145 -10.92 -1.04 -9.92
CA ALA A 145 -12.25 -0.99 -9.33
C ALA A 145 -12.47 -2.13 -8.34
N VAL A 146 -13.54 -2.02 -7.55
CA VAL A 146 -13.97 -3.10 -6.67
C VAL A 146 -14.53 -4.23 -7.53
N PRO A 147 -14.01 -5.47 -7.41
CA PRO A 147 -14.54 -6.62 -8.15
C PRO A 147 -15.99 -6.90 -7.77
N GLU A 148 -16.73 -7.51 -8.68
CA GLU A 148 -18.04 -8.06 -8.37
C GLU A 148 -17.95 -9.13 -7.28
N HIS A 149 -19.04 -9.30 -6.54
CA HIS A 149 -19.09 -10.33 -5.52
C HIS A 149 -18.97 -11.73 -6.15
N GLY A 150 -17.96 -12.49 -5.72
CA GLY A 150 -17.73 -13.86 -6.20
C GLY A 150 -17.03 -14.75 -5.18
N PRO A 151 -16.69 -16.00 -5.59
CA PRO A 151 -15.84 -16.89 -4.80
C PRO A 151 -14.40 -16.34 -4.70
N TYR A 152 -13.59 -16.90 -3.79
CA TYR A 152 -12.19 -16.48 -3.59
C TYR A 152 -11.38 -16.40 -4.90
N ASP A 153 -11.48 -17.41 -5.76
CA ASP A 153 -10.74 -17.46 -7.03
C ASP A 153 -11.11 -16.32 -8.00
N HIS A 154 -12.35 -15.80 -7.92
CA HIS A 154 -12.78 -14.66 -8.72
C HIS A 154 -11.90 -13.43 -8.44
N TYR A 155 -11.56 -13.17 -7.17
CA TYR A 155 -10.72 -12.04 -6.79
C TYR A 155 -9.28 -12.24 -7.28
N LEU A 156 -8.72 -13.45 -7.17
CA LEU A 156 -7.39 -13.75 -7.71
C LEU A 156 -7.33 -13.58 -9.24
N GLU A 157 -8.36 -14.02 -9.96
CA GLU A 157 -8.47 -13.83 -11.39
C GLU A 157 -8.61 -12.35 -11.78
N TYR A 158 -9.41 -11.59 -11.03
CA TYR A 158 -9.52 -10.15 -11.20
C TYR A 158 -8.16 -9.47 -11.00
N ILE A 159 -7.46 -9.75 -9.90
CA ILE A 159 -6.15 -9.17 -9.59
C ILE A 159 -5.15 -9.45 -10.72
N LYS A 160 -5.14 -10.67 -11.29
CA LYS A 160 -4.26 -11.01 -12.42
C LYS A 160 -4.48 -10.14 -13.66
N LYS A 161 -5.71 -9.68 -13.88
CA LYS A 161 -6.10 -8.84 -15.03
C LYS A 161 -5.76 -7.36 -14.83
N LEU A 162 -5.46 -6.93 -13.61
CA LEU A 162 -5.07 -5.54 -13.34
C LEU A 162 -3.79 -5.15 -14.10
N PRO A 163 -3.63 -3.87 -14.46
CA PRO A 163 -2.40 -3.35 -15.04
C PRO A 163 -1.17 -3.70 -14.19
N ILE A 164 -0.06 -4.04 -14.86
CA ILE A 164 1.22 -4.33 -14.17
C ILE A 164 1.74 -3.07 -13.50
N GLU A 165 1.68 -1.96 -14.24
CA GLU A 165 2.09 -0.64 -13.81
C GLU A 165 0.85 0.21 -13.60
N ALA A 166 0.71 0.75 -12.39
CA ALA A 166 -0.38 1.67 -12.07
C ALA A 166 0.06 3.11 -12.41
N PRO A 167 -0.75 3.86 -13.16
CA PRO A 167 -0.44 5.25 -13.46
C PRO A 167 -0.50 6.14 -12.19
N PRO A 168 0.20 7.28 -12.16
CA PRO A 168 0.23 8.18 -11.00
C PRO A 168 -1.15 8.63 -10.53
N GLU A 169 -2.12 8.74 -11.44
CA GLU A 169 -3.51 9.13 -11.12
C GLU A 169 -4.18 8.19 -10.13
N VAL A 170 -3.84 6.89 -10.14
CA VAL A 170 -4.40 5.93 -9.21
C VAL A 170 -4.03 6.33 -7.79
N TYR A 171 -2.79 6.81 -7.61
CA TYR A 171 -2.28 7.34 -6.35
C TYR A 171 -2.74 8.76 -6.04
N GLY A 172 -3.64 9.35 -6.83
CA GLY A 172 -4.07 10.73 -6.68
C GLY A 172 -2.99 11.76 -7.05
N PHE A 173 -2.02 11.37 -7.89
CA PHE A 173 -0.94 12.24 -8.34
C PHE A 173 -1.10 12.67 -9.79
N HIS A 174 -0.57 13.85 -10.11
CA HIS A 174 -0.41 14.28 -11.49
C HIS A 174 0.65 13.41 -12.21
N ASN A 175 0.55 13.25 -13.54
CA ASN A 175 1.47 12.44 -14.33
C ASN A 175 2.97 12.78 -14.15
N ASN A 176 3.27 14.04 -13.81
CA ASN A 176 4.63 14.50 -13.50
C ASN A 176 5.26 13.76 -12.29
N ALA A 177 4.46 13.16 -11.41
CA ALA A 177 4.94 12.38 -10.29
C ALA A 177 5.72 11.12 -10.74
N ALA A 178 5.37 10.53 -11.89
CA ALA A 178 6.14 9.43 -12.46
C ALA A 178 7.56 9.87 -12.79
N ILE A 179 7.71 11.05 -13.41
CA ILE A 179 9.01 11.62 -13.78
C ILE A 179 9.88 11.82 -12.54
N VAL A 180 9.32 12.40 -11.47
CA VAL A 180 10.04 12.61 -10.20
C VAL A 180 10.50 11.27 -9.59
N ARG A 181 9.61 10.26 -9.58
CA ARG A 181 9.95 8.92 -9.08
C ARG A 181 11.09 8.28 -9.89
N GLU A 182 11.04 8.40 -11.21
CA GLU A 182 12.06 7.84 -12.11
C GLU A 182 13.42 8.54 -11.93
N ILE A 183 13.43 9.86 -11.78
CA ILE A 183 14.65 10.63 -11.48
C ILE A 183 15.26 10.15 -10.16
N ASN A 184 14.47 10.09 -9.08
CA ASN A 184 14.95 9.64 -7.77
C ASN A 184 15.49 8.20 -7.83
N SER A 185 14.83 7.32 -8.58
CA SER A 185 15.27 5.94 -8.77
C SER A 185 16.60 5.87 -9.53
N ALA A 186 16.77 6.70 -10.58
CA ALA A 186 18.01 6.79 -11.34
C ALA A 186 19.17 7.31 -10.48
N GLU A 187 18.94 8.35 -9.67
CA GLU A 187 19.94 8.88 -8.74
C GLU A 187 20.40 7.82 -7.74
N GLN A 188 19.47 7.09 -7.11
CA GLN A 188 19.79 6.00 -6.19
C GLN A 188 20.61 4.87 -6.86
N LEU A 189 20.31 4.55 -8.12
CA LEU A 189 21.09 3.58 -8.89
C LEU A 189 22.51 4.08 -9.16
N PHE A 190 22.67 5.34 -9.55
CA PHE A 190 23.99 5.93 -9.78
C PHE A 190 24.83 5.99 -8.50
N ASP A 191 24.24 6.41 -7.38
CA ASP A 191 24.92 6.43 -6.07
C ASP A 191 25.35 5.03 -5.64
N SER A 192 24.49 4.03 -5.86
CA SER A 192 24.81 2.62 -5.59
C SER A 192 25.98 2.13 -6.45
N LEU A 193 26.00 2.48 -7.74
CA LEU A 193 27.09 2.13 -8.67
C LEU A 193 28.40 2.83 -8.31
N LEU A 194 28.37 4.12 -7.95
CA LEU A 194 29.55 4.86 -7.51
C LEU A 194 30.15 4.25 -6.24
N THR A 195 29.28 3.90 -5.28
CA THR A 195 29.69 3.24 -4.03
C THR A 195 30.27 1.84 -4.29
N ALA A 196 29.66 1.07 -5.20
CA ALA A 196 30.14 -0.26 -5.58
C ALA A 196 31.44 -0.22 -6.40
N GLY A 197 31.63 0.81 -7.23
CA GLY A 197 32.81 1.02 -8.07
C GLY A 197 34.03 1.57 -7.32
N GLY A 198 33.86 2.13 -6.12
CA GLY A 198 34.92 2.76 -5.32
C GLY A 198 35.97 1.81 -4.71
N GLY A 199 35.87 0.50 -4.93
CA GLY A 199 36.82 -0.51 -4.43
C GLY A 199 38.07 -0.74 -5.28
N GLY A 200 38.20 -0.10 -6.45
CA GLY A 200 39.28 -0.38 -7.40
C GLY A 200 40.06 0.86 -7.85
N GLY A 201 41.09 1.23 -7.10
CA GLY A 201 42.29 1.88 -7.65
C GLY A 201 42.18 3.34 -8.14
N GLY A 202 41.86 4.28 -7.25
CA GLY A 202 42.27 5.67 -7.39
C GLY A 202 43.56 5.91 -6.58
N ALA A 203 44.71 5.89 -7.24
CA ALA A 203 46.03 6.06 -6.64
C ALA A 203 46.15 7.34 -5.81
N GLY A 204 46.85 7.23 -4.67
CA GLY A 204 47.08 8.32 -3.73
C GLY A 204 48.05 9.39 -4.22
N GLY A 205 48.06 10.51 -3.49
CA GLY A 205 49.13 11.50 -3.53
C GLY A 205 48.67 12.95 -3.66
N ALA A 206 48.32 13.58 -2.55
CA ALA A 206 48.60 15.00 -2.33
C ALA A 206 48.98 15.16 -0.86
N GLY A 207 50.27 14.95 -0.60
CA GLY A 207 50.88 15.16 0.71
C GLY A 207 50.88 16.63 1.12
N ARG A 208 50.91 16.81 2.44
CA ARG A 208 51.19 18.07 3.14
C ARG A 208 52.54 18.65 2.70
N ASP A 209 52.59 19.97 2.53
CA ASP A 209 53.62 20.93 2.99
C ASP A 209 53.27 22.31 2.42
N GLU A 210 52.84 23.30 3.22
CA GLU A 210 53.63 24.27 4.00
C GLU A 210 53.37 25.66 3.33
N LEU A 211 52.90 26.69 4.04
CA LEU A 211 53.76 27.68 4.67
C LEU A 211 52.97 28.57 5.62
N VAL A 212 53.50 28.67 6.84
CA VAL A 212 53.28 29.75 7.79
C VAL A 212 53.92 31.03 7.25
N PHE A 213 53.18 32.13 7.23
CA PHE A 213 53.69 33.49 7.40
C PHE A 213 52.70 34.28 8.26
#